data_AF-A0AAN6FGC4-F1
#
_entry.id   AF-A0AAN6FGC4-F1
#
_cell.length_a   1.000
_cell.length_b   1.000
_cell.length_c   1.000
_cell.angle_alpha   90.00
_cell.angle_beta   90.00
_cell.angle_gamma   90.00
#
_symmetry.space_group_name_H-M   'P 1'
#
loop_
_entity.id
_entity.type
_entity.pdbx_description
1 polymer ?
#
loop_
_entity_poly.entity_id
_entity_poly.type
_entity_poly.pdbx_seq_one_letter_code
_entity_poly.pdbx_strand_id
1 'polypeptide(L)'
;MVSARSIIYYATHFQELRNIIQWTTWHDPVHERKPEKESPELKECFRLLDLTSRSFSAVIKELHPELLVPVVVFYLILRGLDTVEDDMTVDIAEKEPLLRNFHAHLDDESWTYDGNGPNEKDRELLVKFDVVAKEYNKIKSSYQKIITDICHRMGDGMADYAKKGNVSVQTIADYEQYCHYVAGLVGEGCTRCFVEAKLANPVLLSRPELTESMGQFLQQTNIIRDIREDHDDGRCFWPKEVWSKYVPEFGDLFLPENREKASHCQSEMILIALQRADDCLFYMAGVKEQSVFNFVAIPQSMAIATLELCFQNPAMFERNIKITKGAACGLMMQSTQNLEVVCAVFRRYARLIHKKNSPRDPHFLDISIACGKIERFIESIFPSQTAKSLPAGTNANGAVVPAVAAPGQKALTSEEEAKKKQEETEAKWDMYYMMLAVFGTLGLISCLMIGVAWLAGARFDLALSGLKGGNFFPNKGELPSAAQSVASKFESAVHSEL
;
A
#
# COMPACT_ATOMS: atom_id res chain seq x y z
N MET A 1 -19.59 10.88 3.55
CA MET A 1 -19.50 12.34 3.33
C MET A 1 -18.07 12.79 3.59
N VAL A 2 -17.47 13.62 2.74
CA VAL A 2 -16.09 14.11 2.91
C VAL A 2 -16.08 15.14 4.05
N SER A 3 -15.21 14.96 5.04
CA SER A 3 -15.08 15.90 6.17
C SER A 3 -14.55 17.25 5.71
N ALA A 4 -15.02 18.36 6.29
CA ALA A 4 -14.51 19.71 6.01
C ALA A 4 -12.98 19.82 6.19
N ARG A 5 -12.42 19.07 7.16
CA ARG A 5 -10.96 18.96 7.35
C ARG A 5 -10.26 18.34 6.14
N SER A 6 -10.85 17.31 5.55
CA SER A 6 -10.30 16.65 4.36
C SER A 6 -10.34 17.57 3.14
N ILE A 7 -11.37 18.40 2.99
CA ILE A 7 -11.47 19.38 1.89
C ILE A 7 -10.32 20.39 1.98
N ILE A 8 -10.09 20.96 3.16
CA ILE A 8 -9.00 21.94 3.39
C ILE A 8 -7.63 21.28 3.17
N TYR A 9 -7.45 20.05 3.65
CA TYR A 9 -6.21 19.30 3.46
C TYR A 9 -5.89 19.10 1.98
N TYR A 10 -6.84 18.60 1.19
CA TYR A 10 -6.63 18.33 -0.24
C TYR A 10 -6.57 19.60 -1.10
N ALA A 11 -7.11 20.72 -0.64
CA ALA A 11 -6.92 22.02 -1.30
C ALA A 11 -5.45 22.48 -1.26
N THR A 12 -4.68 22.09 -0.24
CA THR A 12 -3.24 22.41 -0.10
C THR A 12 -2.33 21.27 -0.55
N HIS A 13 -2.86 20.05 -0.70
CA HIS A 13 -2.14 18.85 -1.12
C HIS A 13 -2.69 18.33 -2.47
N PHE A 14 -2.67 19.18 -3.50
CA PHE A 14 -3.30 18.89 -4.80
C PHE A 14 -2.76 17.60 -5.45
N GLN A 15 -1.47 17.30 -5.30
CA GLN A 15 -0.90 16.07 -5.85
C GLN A 15 -1.49 14.81 -5.20
N GLU A 16 -1.78 14.84 -3.90
CA GLU A 16 -2.43 13.72 -3.21
C GLU A 16 -3.86 13.53 -3.68
N LEU A 17 -4.61 14.63 -3.83
CA LEU A 17 -5.96 14.59 -4.39
C LEU A 17 -5.95 14.05 -5.82
N ARG A 18 -5.00 14.50 -6.64
CA ARG A 18 -4.80 14.01 -8.00
C ARG A 18 -4.58 12.50 -7.99
N ASN A 19 -3.67 11.98 -7.16
CA ASN A 19 -3.42 10.54 -7.09
C ASN A 19 -4.68 9.74 -6.70
N ILE A 20 -5.49 10.25 -5.77
CA ILE A 20 -6.75 9.61 -5.38
C ILE A 20 -7.73 9.60 -6.56
N ILE A 21 -7.90 10.74 -7.24
CA ILE A 21 -8.80 10.84 -8.41
C ILE A 21 -8.31 9.90 -9.51
N GLN A 22 -7.02 9.93 -9.84
CA GLN A 22 -6.41 9.06 -10.84
C GLN A 22 -6.68 7.59 -10.55
N TRP A 23 -6.39 7.13 -9.33
CA TRP A 23 -6.67 5.75 -8.93
C TRP A 23 -8.17 5.42 -8.95
N THR A 24 -9.04 6.36 -8.57
CA THR A 24 -10.48 6.08 -8.48
C THR A 24 -11.19 6.14 -9.84
N THR A 25 -10.64 6.88 -10.81
CA THR A 25 -11.32 7.18 -12.08
C THR A 25 -10.65 6.61 -13.32
N TRP A 26 -9.33 6.39 -13.29
CA TRP A 26 -8.54 5.96 -14.46
C TRP A 26 -7.80 4.64 -14.24
N HIS A 27 -7.95 4.02 -13.07
CA HIS A 27 -7.42 2.68 -12.84
C HIS A 27 -8.38 1.65 -13.42
N ASP A 28 -7.89 0.89 -14.39
CA ASP A 28 -8.60 -0.27 -14.93
C ASP A 28 -8.02 -1.53 -14.27
N PRO A 29 -8.84 -2.31 -13.53
CA PRO A 29 -8.38 -3.53 -12.89
C PRO A 29 -7.94 -4.56 -13.94
N VAL A 30 -6.85 -5.28 -13.67
CA VAL A 30 -6.32 -6.29 -14.62
C VAL A 30 -7.36 -7.38 -14.89
N HIS A 31 -8.04 -7.83 -13.83
CA HIS A 31 -9.14 -8.76 -13.90
C HIS A 31 -10.33 -8.23 -13.10
N GLU A 32 -11.53 -8.38 -13.64
CA GLU A 32 -12.77 -7.93 -13.01
C GLU A 32 -13.55 -9.08 -12.37
N ARG A 33 -13.95 -8.87 -11.12
CA ARG A 33 -14.89 -9.73 -10.41
C ARG A 33 -16.30 -9.57 -11.00
N LYS A 34 -17.10 -10.65 -10.96
CA LYS A 34 -18.51 -10.66 -11.41
C LYS A 34 -19.43 -11.07 -10.27
N PRO A 35 -19.77 -10.17 -9.33
CA PRO A 35 -20.55 -10.49 -8.13
C PRO A 35 -21.89 -11.15 -8.43
N GLU A 36 -22.51 -10.84 -9.56
CA GLU A 36 -23.81 -11.40 -9.99
C GLU A 36 -23.80 -12.93 -10.12
N LYS A 37 -22.62 -13.53 -10.39
CA LYS A 37 -22.48 -14.96 -10.65
C LYS A 37 -22.03 -15.76 -9.43
N GLU A 38 -21.83 -15.10 -8.30
CA GLU A 38 -21.21 -15.69 -7.12
C GLU A 38 -22.26 -16.20 -6.13
N SER A 39 -21.91 -17.31 -5.46
CA SER A 39 -22.68 -17.85 -4.35
C SER A 39 -22.80 -16.84 -3.20
N PRO A 40 -23.84 -16.94 -2.35
CA PRO A 40 -23.95 -16.15 -1.14
C PRO A 40 -22.70 -16.27 -0.24
N GLU A 41 -22.14 -17.46 -0.11
CA GLU A 41 -20.96 -17.74 0.71
C GLU A 41 -19.71 -17.04 0.16
N LEU A 42 -19.51 -17.07 -1.16
CA LEU A 42 -18.39 -16.37 -1.79
C LEU A 42 -18.52 -14.85 -1.66
N LYS A 43 -19.74 -14.31 -1.82
CA LYS A 43 -20.00 -12.89 -1.56
C LYS A 43 -19.65 -12.50 -0.13
N GLU A 44 -19.97 -13.36 0.83
CA GLU A 44 -19.63 -13.14 2.24
C GLU A 44 -18.12 -13.21 2.48
N CYS A 45 -17.39 -14.15 1.86
CA CYS A 45 -15.92 -14.18 1.90
C CYS A 45 -15.31 -12.85 1.41
N PHE A 46 -15.82 -12.30 0.30
CA PHE A 46 -15.34 -11.00 -0.18
C PHE A 46 -15.71 -9.83 0.74
N ARG A 47 -16.84 -9.88 1.45
CA ARG A 47 -17.20 -8.88 2.46
C ARG A 47 -16.26 -8.97 3.67
N LEU A 48 -15.98 -10.19 4.15
CA LEU A 48 -15.01 -10.44 5.22
C LEU A 48 -13.60 -10.00 4.82
N LEU A 49 -13.22 -10.17 3.55
CA LEU A 49 -11.96 -9.66 3.02
C LEU A 49 -11.91 -8.13 3.07
N ASP A 50 -12.96 -7.44 2.64
CA ASP A 50 -13.04 -5.97 2.70
C ASP A 50 -12.96 -5.45 4.13
N LEU A 51 -13.63 -6.14 5.05
CA LEU A 51 -13.66 -5.79 6.47
C LEU A 51 -12.26 -5.88 7.10
N THR A 52 -11.54 -6.97 6.84
CA THR A 52 -10.28 -7.29 7.51
C THR A 52 -9.05 -6.73 6.81
N SER A 53 -9.04 -6.68 5.47
CA SER A 53 -7.85 -6.39 4.65
C SER A 53 -7.75 -4.92 4.19
N ARG A 54 -8.86 -4.18 4.18
CA ARG A 54 -8.94 -2.77 3.75
C ARG A 54 -8.27 -2.54 2.39
N SER A 55 -7.11 -1.87 2.36
CA SER A 55 -6.41 -1.51 1.12
C SER A 55 -5.89 -2.72 0.34
N PHE A 56 -5.56 -3.82 1.02
CA PHE A 56 -5.03 -5.02 0.36
C PHE A 56 -6.14 -5.86 -0.29
N SER A 57 -7.40 -5.71 0.16
CA SER A 57 -8.58 -6.29 -0.53
C SER A 57 -8.68 -5.86 -1.99
N ALA A 58 -8.44 -4.57 -2.28
CA ALA A 58 -8.48 -4.06 -3.65
C ALA A 58 -7.47 -4.78 -4.56
N VAL A 59 -6.27 -5.04 -4.03
CA VAL A 59 -5.20 -5.72 -4.76
C VAL A 59 -5.52 -7.21 -4.99
N ILE A 60 -6.06 -7.89 -3.98
CA ILE A 60 -6.47 -9.30 -4.10
C ILE A 60 -7.56 -9.48 -5.17
N LYS A 61 -8.52 -8.55 -5.23
CA LYS A 61 -9.67 -8.62 -6.14
C LYS A 61 -9.31 -8.50 -7.62
N GLU A 62 -8.12 -8.01 -7.94
CA GLU A 62 -7.61 -7.87 -9.30
C GLU A 62 -6.81 -9.08 -9.78
N LEU A 63 -6.61 -10.09 -8.92
CA LEU A 63 -5.89 -11.30 -9.27
C LEU A 63 -6.57 -12.08 -10.41
N HIS A 64 -5.73 -12.78 -11.17
CA HIS A 64 -6.15 -13.71 -12.20
C HIS A 64 -7.25 -14.66 -11.68
N PRO A 65 -8.32 -14.96 -12.47
CA PRO A 65 -9.46 -15.75 -12.00
C PRO A 65 -9.12 -17.11 -11.38
N GLU A 66 -8.04 -17.74 -11.85
CA GLU A 66 -7.50 -18.99 -11.29
C GLU A 66 -6.99 -18.85 -9.83
N LEU A 67 -6.48 -17.68 -9.46
CA LEU A 67 -5.88 -17.40 -8.14
C LEU A 67 -6.81 -16.62 -7.21
N LEU A 68 -7.78 -15.89 -7.74
CA LEU A 68 -8.63 -14.99 -6.97
C LEU A 68 -9.24 -15.67 -5.75
N VAL A 69 -10.03 -16.74 -5.94
CA VAL A 69 -10.70 -17.43 -4.82
C VAL A 69 -9.69 -18.15 -3.90
N PRO A 70 -8.71 -18.92 -4.42
CA PRO A 70 -7.68 -19.53 -3.57
C PRO A 70 -6.95 -18.53 -2.66
N VAL A 71 -6.57 -17.36 -3.18
CA VAL A 71 -5.86 -16.35 -2.39
C VAL A 71 -6.79 -15.65 -1.39
N VAL A 72 -8.06 -15.41 -1.74
CA VAL A 72 -9.06 -14.86 -0.81
C VAL A 72 -9.26 -15.80 0.38
N VAL A 73 -9.51 -17.08 0.10
CA VAL A 73 -9.69 -18.10 1.14
C VAL A 73 -8.42 -18.26 1.96
N PHE A 74 -7.25 -18.30 1.32
CA PHE A 74 -5.97 -18.37 2.02
C PHE A 74 -5.77 -17.19 2.98
N TYR A 75 -6.03 -15.96 2.52
CA TYR A 75 -5.94 -14.76 3.35
C TYR A 75 -6.89 -14.83 4.55
N LEU A 76 -8.16 -15.22 4.34
CA LEU A 76 -9.16 -15.30 5.40
C LEU A 76 -8.82 -16.38 6.43
N ILE A 77 -8.31 -17.54 6.00
CA ILE A 77 -7.86 -18.60 6.90
C ILE A 77 -6.73 -18.09 7.80
N LEU A 78 -5.71 -17.47 7.21
CA LEU A 78 -4.57 -16.96 7.99
C LEU A 78 -4.96 -15.76 8.87
N ARG A 79 -5.86 -14.89 8.41
CA ARG A 79 -6.40 -13.81 9.23
C ARG A 79 -7.20 -14.35 10.42
N GLY A 80 -7.96 -15.43 10.24
CA GLY A 80 -8.64 -16.10 11.33
C GLY A 80 -7.66 -16.66 12.38
N LEU A 81 -6.55 -17.25 11.90
CA LEU A 81 -5.47 -17.72 12.76
C LEU A 81 -4.79 -16.57 13.52
N ASP A 82 -4.44 -15.46 12.84
CA ASP A 82 -3.93 -14.22 13.46
C ASP A 82 -4.87 -13.73 14.57
N THR A 83 -6.18 -13.66 14.29
CA THR A 83 -7.18 -13.18 15.27
C THR A 83 -7.20 -14.04 16.55
N VAL A 84 -6.93 -15.34 16.47
CA VAL A 84 -6.77 -16.19 17.67
C VAL A 84 -5.48 -15.88 18.42
N GLU A 85 -4.39 -15.63 17.69
CA GLU A 85 -3.07 -15.36 18.28
C GLU A 85 -3.03 -13.99 18.99
N ASP A 86 -3.51 -12.94 18.32
CA ASP A 86 -3.50 -11.55 18.79
C ASP A 86 -4.45 -11.29 19.97
N ASP A 87 -5.49 -12.11 20.14
CA ASP A 87 -6.50 -11.89 21.18
C ASP A 87 -5.97 -12.23 22.58
N MET A 88 -5.55 -11.20 23.32
CA MET A 88 -5.00 -11.31 24.67
C MET A 88 -6.04 -11.72 25.73
N THR A 89 -7.33 -11.85 25.38
CA THR A 89 -8.39 -12.30 26.29
C THR A 89 -8.55 -13.82 26.33
N VAL A 90 -8.02 -14.55 25.34
CA VAL A 90 -8.04 -16.01 25.29
C VAL A 90 -6.85 -16.57 26.08
N ASP A 91 -7.13 -17.40 27.09
CA ASP A 91 -6.09 -18.03 27.91
C ASP A 91 -5.21 -18.97 27.08
N ILE A 92 -3.93 -19.06 27.43
CA ILE A 92 -2.95 -19.88 26.71
C ILE A 92 -3.34 -21.36 26.68
N ALA A 93 -4.05 -21.84 27.71
CA ALA A 93 -4.55 -23.22 27.79
C ALA A 93 -5.60 -23.54 26.71
N GLU A 94 -6.32 -22.54 26.22
CA GLU A 94 -7.27 -22.67 25.11
C GLU A 94 -6.62 -22.30 23.77
N LYS A 95 -5.85 -21.20 23.77
CA LYS A 95 -5.19 -20.65 22.58
C LYS A 95 -4.20 -21.62 21.95
N GLU A 96 -3.34 -22.26 22.75
CA GLU A 96 -2.26 -23.11 22.23
C GLU A 96 -2.79 -24.34 21.44
N PRO A 97 -3.75 -25.12 21.97
CA PRO A 97 -4.34 -26.22 21.20
C PRO A 97 -5.12 -25.73 19.98
N LEU A 98 -5.81 -24.59 20.10
CA LEU A 98 -6.59 -24.01 19.00
C LEU A 98 -5.69 -23.62 17.83
N LEU A 99 -4.56 -22.94 18.08
CA LEU A 99 -3.60 -22.55 17.05
C LEU A 99 -3.01 -23.77 16.32
N ARG A 100 -2.57 -24.79 17.05
CA ARG A 100 -1.98 -26.01 16.44
C ARG A 100 -2.99 -26.78 15.59
N ASN A 101 -4.22 -26.90 16.08
CA ASN A 101 -5.26 -27.69 15.43
C ASN A 101 -6.12 -26.89 14.43
N PHE A 102 -5.90 -25.59 14.27
CA PHE A 102 -6.69 -24.74 13.37
C PHE A 102 -6.75 -25.29 11.93
N HIS A 103 -5.63 -25.82 11.45
CA HIS A 103 -5.53 -26.42 10.11
C HIS A 103 -6.44 -27.64 9.91
N ALA A 104 -6.83 -28.32 10.99
CA ALA A 104 -7.71 -29.49 10.95
C ALA A 104 -9.20 -29.12 10.86
N HIS A 105 -9.53 -27.83 10.96
CA HIS A 105 -10.89 -27.31 10.84
C HIS A 105 -11.18 -26.69 9.47
N LEU A 106 -10.20 -26.66 8.55
CA LEU A 106 -10.34 -25.93 7.29
C LEU A 106 -11.38 -26.54 6.35
N ASP A 107 -11.56 -27.86 6.38
CA ASP A 107 -12.54 -28.60 5.59
C ASP A 107 -13.86 -28.86 6.33
N ASP A 108 -13.97 -28.48 7.61
CA ASP A 108 -15.18 -28.61 8.40
C ASP A 108 -16.12 -27.42 8.15
N GLU A 109 -17.11 -27.63 7.27
CA GLU A 109 -18.12 -26.62 6.91
C GLU A 109 -19.08 -26.24 8.05
N SER A 110 -18.95 -26.85 9.22
CA SER A 110 -19.74 -26.54 10.43
C SER A 110 -18.94 -25.81 11.50
N TRP A 111 -17.61 -25.73 11.36
CA TRP A 111 -16.76 -25.16 12.37
C TRP A 111 -16.86 -23.63 12.40
N THR A 112 -17.06 -23.09 13.60
CA THR A 112 -17.02 -21.67 13.91
C THR A 112 -16.42 -21.49 15.30
N TYR A 113 -15.89 -20.31 15.58
CA TYR A 113 -15.32 -19.98 16.89
C TYR A 113 -15.82 -18.62 17.37
N ASP A 114 -16.43 -18.62 18.56
CA ASP A 114 -17.03 -17.43 19.20
C ASP A 114 -16.34 -17.10 20.55
N GLY A 115 -15.20 -17.74 20.84
CA GLY A 115 -14.46 -17.61 22.10
C GLY A 115 -13.61 -16.34 22.23
N ASN A 116 -13.39 -15.61 21.13
CA ASN A 116 -12.68 -14.33 21.15
C ASN A 116 -13.39 -13.28 22.00
N GLY A 117 -12.58 -12.37 22.54
CA GLY A 117 -13.05 -11.18 23.25
C GLY A 117 -14.04 -10.37 22.40
N PRO A 118 -15.09 -9.78 23.01
CA PRO A 118 -16.18 -9.13 22.28
C PRO A 118 -15.74 -7.89 21.48
N ASN A 119 -14.58 -7.33 21.83
CA ASN A 119 -14.00 -6.17 21.16
C ASN A 119 -12.91 -6.54 20.14
N GLU A 120 -12.62 -7.83 19.96
CA GLU A 120 -11.63 -8.29 19.00
C GLU A 120 -12.08 -7.89 17.58
N LYS A 121 -11.22 -7.16 16.87
CA LYS A 121 -11.62 -6.37 15.70
C LYS A 121 -12.17 -7.24 14.58
N ASP A 122 -11.52 -8.38 14.37
CA ASP A 122 -11.81 -9.28 13.26
C ASP A 122 -12.55 -10.56 13.72
N ARG A 123 -13.14 -10.54 14.93
CA ARG A 123 -13.94 -11.65 15.53
C ARG A 123 -15.01 -12.21 14.60
N GLU A 124 -15.68 -11.34 13.83
CA GLU A 124 -16.76 -11.76 12.92
C GLU A 124 -16.31 -12.85 11.94
N LEU A 125 -15.04 -12.84 11.53
CA LEU A 125 -14.47 -13.83 10.62
C LEU A 125 -14.49 -15.25 11.23
N LEU A 126 -14.13 -15.40 12.50
CA LEU A 126 -14.09 -16.69 13.19
C LEU A 126 -15.50 -17.20 13.51
N VAL A 127 -16.42 -16.31 13.84
CA VAL A 127 -17.84 -16.64 14.05
C VAL A 127 -18.50 -17.14 12.78
N LYS A 128 -18.06 -16.65 11.61
CA LYS A 128 -18.57 -17.05 10.29
C LYS A 128 -17.57 -17.92 9.53
N PHE A 129 -16.70 -18.64 10.21
CA PHE A 129 -15.66 -19.41 9.54
C PHE A 129 -16.22 -20.52 8.63
N ASP A 130 -17.44 -20.98 8.90
CA ASP A 130 -18.18 -21.94 8.09
C ASP A 130 -18.28 -21.51 6.61
N VAL A 131 -18.43 -20.21 6.32
CA VAL A 131 -18.49 -19.71 4.94
C VAL A 131 -17.14 -19.81 4.24
N VAL A 132 -16.04 -19.66 4.99
CA VAL A 132 -14.67 -19.80 4.47
C VAL A 132 -14.37 -21.26 4.19
N ALA A 133 -14.73 -22.17 5.10
CA ALA A 133 -14.57 -23.62 4.93
C ALA A 133 -15.35 -24.14 3.70
N LYS A 134 -16.59 -23.66 3.47
CA LYS A 134 -17.39 -24.00 2.27
C LYS A 134 -16.72 -23.58 0.96
N GLU A 135 -16.10 -22.41 0.91
CA GLU A 135 -15.37 -21.97 -0.29
C GLU A 135 -14.00 -22.65 -0.42
N TYR A 136 -13.36 -22.97 0.71
CA TYR A 136 -12.14 -23.80 0.76
C TYR A 136 -12.37 -25.20 0.17
N ASN A 137 -13.50 -25.84 0.45
CA ASN A 137 -13.82 -27.15 -0.10
C ASN A 137 -14.09 -27.13 -1.62
N LYS A 138 -14.34 -25.96 -2.22
CA LYS A 138 -14.60 -25.80 -3.67
C LYS A 138 -13.35 -25.54 -4.50
N ILE A 139 -12.25 -25.09 -3.89
CA ILE A 139 -10.99 -24.83 -4.61
C ILE A 139 -10.26 -26.14 -4.95
N LYS A 140 -9.30 -26.07 -5.89
CA LYS A 140 -8.54 -27.26 -6.33
C LYS A 140 -7.75 -27.86 -5.17
N SER A 141 -7.66 -29.19 -5.16
CA SER A 141 -6.93 -29.93 -4.12
C SER A 141 -5.45 -29.59 -4.02
N SER A 142 -4.82 -29.10 -5.09
CA SER A 142 -3.44 -28.60 -5.04
C SER A 142 -3.32 -27.33 -4.20
N TYR A 143 -4.25 -26.39 -4.30
CA TYR A 143 -4.29 -25.20 -3.45
C TYR A 143 -4.67 -25.53 -2.00
N GLN A 144 -5.62 -26.43 -1.79
CA GLN A 144 -5.98 -26.92 -0.45
C GLN A 144 -4.75 -27.42 0.30
N LYS A 145 -3.97 -28.32 -0.32
CA LYS A 145 -2.72 -28.85 0.28
C LYS A 145 -1.71 -27.77 0.63
N ILE A 146 -1.57 -26.73 -0.21
CA ILE A 146 -0.67 -25.61 0.08
C ILE A 146 -1.17 -24.83 1.29
N ILE A 147 -2.46 -24.47 1.30
CA ILE A 147 -3.07 -23.68 2.37
C ILE A 147 -3.05 -24.42 3.70
N THR A 148 -3.40 -25.72 3.73
CA THR A 148 -3.35 -26.53 4.97
C THR A 148 -1.94 -26.63 5.51
N ASP A 149 -0.94 -26.89 4.66
CA ASP A 149 0.46 -27.00 5.07
C ASP A 149 0.98 -25.70 5.69
N ILE A 150 0.70 -24.56 5.06
CA ILE A 150 1.10 -23.26 5.58
C ILE A 150 0.35 -22.93 6.88
N CYS A 151 -0.96 -23.15 6.93
CA CYS A 151 -1.77 -22.93 8.12
C CYS A 151 -1.27 -23.76 9.32
N HIS A 152 -0.93 -25.03 9.09
CA HIS A 152 -0.38 -25.91 10.12
C HIS A 152 0.95 -25.38 10.67
N ARG A 153 1.92 -25.10 9.78
CA ARG A 153 3.26 -24.58 10.17
C ARG A 153 3.18 -23.23 10.87
N MET A 154 2.30 -22.34 10.40
CA MET A 154 2.08 -21.02 11.00
C MET A 154 1.43 -21.15 12.38
N GLY A 155 0.41 -22.02 12.52
CA GLY A 155 -0.24 -22.29 13.80
C GLY A 155 0.70 -22.88 14.85
N ASP A 156 1.59 -23.80 14.44
CA ASP A 156 2.63 -24.34 15.32
C ASP A 156 3.62 -23.26 15.80
N GLY A 157 4.09 -22.42 14.88
CA GLY A 157 5.00 -21.32 15.21
C GLY A 157 4.37 -20.29 16.14
N MET A 158 3.13 -19.88 15.83
CA MET A 158 2.36 -18.96 16.66
C MET A 158 2.11 -19.51 18.07
N ALA A 159 1.77 -20.80 18.18
CA ALA A 159 1.60 -21.48 19.46
C ALA A 159 2.89 -21.46 20.30
N ASP A 160 4.05 -21.69 19.67
CA ASP A 160 5.35 -21.64 20.34
C ASP A 160 5.66 -20.24 20.90
N TYR A 161 5.34 -19.18 20.16
CA TYR A 161 5.57 -17.79 20.58
C TYR A 161 4.54 -17.31 21.61
N ALA A 162 3.27 -17.66 21.45
CA ALA A 162 2.21 -17.37 22.42
C ALA A 162 2.54 -17.97 23.79
N LYS A 163 3.07 -19.21 23.84
CA LYS A 163 3.47 -19.89 25.07
C LYS A 163 4.67 -19.22 25.77
N LYS A 164 5.56 -18.58 25.01
CA LYS A 164 6.70 -17.82 25.54
C LYS A 164 6.30 -16.43 26.06
N GLY A 165 5.17 -15.87 25.62
CA GLY A 165 4.66 -14.56 26.03
C GLY A 165 5.61 -13.41 25.65
N ASN A 166 5.62 -12.33 26.44
CA ASN A 166 6.41 -11.10 26.18
C ASN A 166 7.94 -11.28 26.23
N VAL A 167 8.43 -12.49 26.55
CA VAL A 167 9.86 -12.84 26.53
C VAL A 167 10.22 -13.59 25.25
N SER A 168 9.31 -13.69 24.27
CA SER A 168 9.46 -14.55 23.10
C SER A 168 10.52 -14.09 22.09
N VAL A 169 10.78 -12.78 21.97
CA VAL A 169 11.73 -12.22 20.99
C VAL A 169 12.95 -11.62 21.71
N GLN A 170 13.98 -12.44 21.96
CA GLN A 170 15.19 -12.00 22.65
C GLN A 170 16.28 -11.54 21.68
N THR A 171 16.51 -12.29 20.61
CA THR A 171 17.59 -12.06 19.63
C THR A 171 17.03 -11.62 18.29
N ILE A 172 17.89 -11.08 17.41
CA ILE A 172 17.52 -10.84 16.00
C ILE A 172 17.09 -12.15 15.31
N ALA A 173 17.71 -13.28 15.67
CA ALA A 173 17.31 -14.58 15.14
C ALA A 173 15.90 -14.99 15.60
N ASP A 174 15.52 -14.74 16.85
CA ASP A 174 14.14 -14.98 17.32
C ASP A 174 13.15 -14.06 16.60
N TYR A 175 13.55 -12.84 16.28
CA TYR A 175 12.74 -11.87 15.55
C TYR A 175 12.51 -12.32 14.09
N GLU A 176 13.57 -12.76 13.42
CA GLU A 176 13.48 -13.31 12.07
C GLU A 176 12.70 -14.63 12.04
N GLN A 177 12.85 -15.49 13.05
CA GLN A 177 12.07 -16.71 13.18
C GLN A 177 10.59 -16.43 13.44
N TYR A 178 10.26 -15.42 14.25
CA TYR A 178 8.87 -14.98 14.42
C TYR A 178 8.31 -14.49 13.07
N CYS A 179 9.03 -13.60 12.38
CA CYS A 179 8.64 -13.09 11.07
C CYS A 179 8.51 -14.20 10.01
N HIS A 180 9.33 -15.25 10.09
CA HIS A 180 9.22 -16.43 9.24
C HIS A 180 7.85 -17.09 9.41
N TYR A 181 7.46 -17.41 10.66
CA TYR A 181 6.19 -18.07 10.91
C TYR A 181 4.98 -17.23 10.48
N VAL A 182 4.96 -15.93 10.82
CA VAL A 182 3.76 -15.10 10.60
C VAL A 182 3.69 -14.44 9.21
N ALA A 183 4.79 -14.39 8.46
CA ALA A 183 4.82 -13.73 7.15
C ALA A 183 5.68 -14.42 6.09
N GLY A 184 6.83 -15.01 6.45
CA GLY A 184 7.66 -15.78 5.53
C GLY A 184 6.91 -16.97 4.91
N LEU A 185 6.19 -17.73 5.76
CA LEU A 185 5.31 -18.82 5.33
C LEU A 185 4.18 -18.35 4.41
N VAL A 186 3.64 -17.16 4.64
CA VAL A 186 2.61 -16.57 3.77
C VAL A 186 3.18 -16.31 2.37
N GLY A 187 4.39 -15.76 2.31
CA GLY A 187 5.15 -15.62 1.07
C GLY A 187 5.33 -16.96 0.35
N GLU A 188 5.71 -18.01 1.10
CA GLU A 188 5.90 -19.37 0.57
C GLU A 188 4.61 -19.91 -0.04
N GLY A 189 3.49 -19.83 0.70
CA GLY A 189 2.18 -20.26 0.25
C GLY A 189 1.73 -19.54 -1.01
N CYS A 190 1.85 -18.20 -1.04
CA CYS A 190 1.54 -17.40 -2.22
C CYS A 190 2.39 -17.82 -3.42
N THR A 191 3.71 -17.98 -3.24
CA THR A 191 4.63 -18.39 -4.31
C THR A 191 4.24 -19.76 -4.88
N ARG A 192 3.93 -20.73 -4.01
CA ARG A 192 3.48 -22.08 -4.39
C ARG A 192 2.17 -22.02 -5.17
N CYS A 193 1.21 -21.21 -4.74
CA CYS A 193 -0.05 -20.99 -5.49
C CYS A 193 0.22 -20.37 -6.87
N PHE A 194 1.10 -19.38 -6.98
CA PHE A 194 1.40 -18.72 -8.26
C PHE A 194 2.09 -19.67 -9.26
N VAL A 195 2.98 -20.52 -8.77
CA VAL A 195 3.68 -21.52 -9.59
C VAL A 195 2.74 -22.65 -10.00
N GLU A 196 1.88 -23.13 -9.10
CA GLU A 196 0.82 -24.11 -9.40
C GLU A 196 -0.14 -23.59 -10.48
N ALA A 197 -0.53 -22.32 -10.41
CA ALA A 197 -1.32 -21.64 -11.43
C ALA A 197 -0.56 -21.38 -12.75
N LYS A 198 0.75 -21.65 -12.81
CA LYS A 198 1.66 -21.37 -13.92
C LYS A 198 1.78 -19.88 -14.27
N LEU A 199 1.58 -19.01 -13.28
CA LEU A 199 1.63 -17.55 -13.43
C LEU A 199 2.94 -16.92 -12.90
N ALA A 200 3.76 -17.72 -12.23
CA ALA A 200 5.11 -17.35 -11.79
C ALA A 200 6.17 -18.35 -12.27
N ASN A 201 7.44 -17.94 -12.28
CA ASN A 201 8.54 -18.80 -12.69
C ASN A 201 8.80 -19.89 -11.62
N PRO A 202 8.78 -21.20 -11.96
CA PRO A 202 9.07 -22.27 -11.00
C PRO A 202 10.43 -22.17 -10.31
N VAL A 203 11.40 -21.45 -10.90
CA VAL A 203 12.70 -21.17 -10.28
C VAL A 203 12.56 -20.47 -8.91
N LEU A 204 11.48 -19.73 -8.68
CA LEU A 204 11.22 -19.11 -7.38
C LEU A 204 11.12 -20.14 -6.25
N LEU A 205 10.62 -21.36 -6.52
CA LEU A 205 10.57 -22.43 -5.52
C LEU A 205 11.96 -22.98 -5.14
N SER A 206 12.96 -22.78 -6.00
CA SER A 206 14.35 -23.16 -5.71
C SER A 206 15.13 -22.08 -4.95
N ARG A 207 14.49 -20.95 -4.66
CA ARG A 207 15.08 -19.78 -3.99
C ARG A 207 14.21 -19.29 -2.82
N PRO A 208 14.03 -20.13 -1.79
CA PRO A 208 13.18 -19.80 -0.65
C PRO A 208 13.62 -18.53 0.08
N GLU A 209 14.90 -18.15 0.01
CA GLU A 209 15.44 -16.92 0.60
C GLU A 209 14.76 -15.66 0.04
N LEU A 210 14.38 -15.66 -1.24
CA LEU A 210 13.71 -14.52 -1.86
C LEU A 210 12.29 -14.36 -1.34
N THR A 211 11.59 -15.49 -1.25
CA THR A 211 10.22 -15.53 -0.74
C THR A 211 10.18 -15.20 0.75
N GLU A 212 11.17 -15.66 1.51
CA GLU A 212 11.37 -15.30 2.92
C GLU A 212 11.55 -13.78 3.06
N SER A 213 12.45 -13.18 2.28
CA SER A 213 12.70 -11.73 2.30
C SER A 213 11.43 -10.93 1.93
N MET A 214 10.59 -11.40 1.00
CA MET A 214 9.31 -10.76 0.68
C MET A 214 8.37 -10.70 1.90
N GLY A 215 8.24 -11.79 2.65
CA GLY A 215 7.43 -11.84 3.86
C GLY A 215 8.02 -11.00 4.99
N GLN A 216 9.31 -11.18 5.27
CA GLN A 216 10.00 -10.45 6.33
C GLN A 216 9.99 -8.94 6.10
N PHE A 217 10.21 -8.45 4.89
CA PHE A 217 10.22 -7.00 4.63
C PHE A 217 8.89 -6.33 5.00
N LEU A 218 7.77 -6.99 4.68
CA LEU A 218 6.44 -6.49 5.03
C LEU A 218 6.21 -6.54 6.55
N GLN A 219 6.51 -7.68 7.17
CA GLN A 219 6.24 -7.87 8.59
C GLN A 219 7.12 -7.00 9.47
N GLN A 220 8.42 -6.90 9.15
CA GLN A 220 9.35 -6.04 9.87
C GLN A 220 8.93 -4.58 9.75
N THR A 221 8.49 -4.14 8.56
CA THR A 221 7.96 -2.78 8.38
C THR A 221 6.71 -2.54 9.22
N ASN A 222 5.81 -3.51 9.31
CA ASN A 222 4.61 -3.38 10.15
C ASN A 222 4.97 -3.28 11.64
N ILE A 223 5.79 -4.21 12.16
CA ILE A 223 6.27 -4.21 13.54
C ILE A 223 7.02 -2.92 13.91
N ILE A 224 7.78 -2.36 12.97
CA ILE A 224 8.43 -1.06 13.17
C ILE A 224 7.35 0.01 13.32
N ARG A 225 6.48 0.17 12.32
CA ARG A 225 5.48 1.24 12.29
C ARG A 225 4.50 1.20 13.46
N ASP A 226 4.07 0.01 13.86
CA ASP A 226 2.97 -0.21 14.80
C ASP A 226 3.45 -0.29 16.27
N ILE A 227 4.72 0.04 16.54
CA ILE A 227 5.36 -0.02 17.88
C ILE A 227 4.52 0.63 19.00
N ARG A 228 3.80 1.71 18.71
CA ARG A 228 2.95 2.38 19.71
C ARG A 228 1.68 1.60 20.01
N GLU A 229 1.01 1.09 18.97
CA GLU A 229 -0.17 0.22 19.09
C GLU A 229 0.19 -1.03 19.90
N ASP A 230 1.28 -1.70 19.50
CA ASP A 230 1.73 -2.92 20.17
C ASP A 230 2.07 -2.66 21.64
N HIS A 231 2.73 -1.55 21.96
CA HIS A 231 3.03 -1.20 23.35
C HIS A 231 1.79 -0.91 24.19
N ASP A 232 0.81 -0.19 23.64
CA ASP A 232 -0.45 0.11 24.32
C ASP A 232 -1.27 -1.18 24.59
N ASP A 233 -1.15 -2.18 23.70
CA ASP A 233 -1.75 -3.51 23.85
C ASP A 233 -0.93 -4.48 24.72
N GLY A 234 0.22 -4.03 25.24
CA GLY A 234 1.11 -4.85 26.08
C GLY A 234 1.92 -5.90 25.32
N ARG A 235 2.06 -5.77 24.00
CA ARG A 235 2.85 -6.61 23.10
C ARG A 235 4.24 -6.00 22.85
N CYS A 236 5.24 -6.84 22.59
CA CYS A 236 6.60 -6.39 22.28
C CYS A 236 7.26 -7.35 21.29
N PHE A 237 7.47 -6.87 20.06
CA PHE A 237 8.09 -7.65 18.98
C PHE A 237 9.51 -7.19 18.63
N TRP A 238 9.97 -6.07 19.19
CA TRP A 238 11.34 -5.61 18.97
C TRP A 238 12.30 -6.48 19.79
N PRO A 239 13.36 -7.03 19.19
CA PRO A 239 14.26 -7.94 19.87
C PRO A 239 15.00 -7.26 21.02
N LYS A 240 15.06 -7.92 22.18
CA LYS A 240 15.81 -7.44 23.35
C LYS A 240 17.27 -7.12 23.03
N GLU A 241 17.91 -7.94 22.22
CA GLU A 241 19.27 -7.73 21.72
C GLU A 241 19.45 -6.35 21.08
N VAL A 242 18.41 -5.79 20.46
CA VAL A 242 18.45 -4.45 19.85
C VAL A 242 18.11 -3.39 20.89
N TRP A 243 16.91 -3.40 21.47
CA TRP A 243 16.45 -2.28 22.30
C TRP A 243 17.23 -2.13 23.61
N SER A 244 17.75 -3.23 24.17
CA SER A 244 18.51 -3.18 25.43
C SER A 244 19.88 -2.51 25.32
N LYS A 245 20.36 -2.25 24.09
CA LYS A 245 21.55 -1.41 23.84
C LYS A 245 21.30 0.06 24.19
N TYR A 246 20.03 0.49 24.17
CA TYR A 246 19.64 1.90 24.26
C TYR A 246 18.97 2.24 25.58
N VAL A 247 18.12 1.34 26.09
CA VAL A 247 17.34 1.54 27.32
C VAL A 247 17.31 0.26 28.17
N PRO A 248 17.18 0.36 29.51
CA PRO A 248 17.17 -0.82 30.37
C PRO A 248 15.86 -1.61 30.26
N GLU A 249 14.72 -0.94 30.07
CA GLU A 249 13.40 -1.54 29.89
C GLU A 249 12.77 -1.08 28.57
N PHE A 250 12.01 -1.94 27.90
CA PHE A 250 11.41 -1.61 26.59
C PHE A 250 10.50 -0.37 26.65
N GLY A 251 9.72 -0.22 27.73
CA GLY A 251 8.82 0.92 27.96
C GLY A 251 9.54 2.27 28.03
N ASP A 252 10.84 2.28 28.32
CA ASP A 252 11.62 3.51 28.41
C ASP A 252 11.86 4.17 27.04
N LEU A 253 11.67 3.44 25.93
CA LEU A 253 11.71 4.00 24.57
C LEU A 253 10.65 5.08 24.35
N PHE A 254 9.56 5.04 25.11
CA PHE A 254 8.41 5.94 24.97
C PHE A 254 8.54 7.19 25.86
N LEU A 255 9.57 7.27 26.70
CA LEU A 255 9.82 8.42 27.57
C LEU A 255 10.44 9.59 26.80
N PRO A 256 9.95 10.84 26.97
CA PRO A 256 10.45 12.02 26.25
C PRO A 256 11.97 12.23 26.37
N GLU A 257 12.56 11.92 27.53
CA GLU A 257 13.99 12.03 27.81
C GLU A 257 14.85 11.02 27.03
N ASN A 258 14.28 9.92 26.56
CA ASN A 258 14.97 8.89 25.79
C ASN A 258 14.77 9.03 24.27
N ARG A 259 14.20 10.14 23.78
CA ARG A 259 13.86 10.35 22.36
C ARG A 259 15.03 10.10 21.39
N GLU A 260 16.24 10.52 21.74
CA GLU A 260 17.43 10.29 20.90
C GLU A 260 17.81 8.80 20.86
N LYS A 261 17.81 8.14 22.03
CA LYS A 261 18.07 6.70 22.15
C LYS A 261 17.04 5.86 21.39
N ALA A 262 15.76 6.24 21.49
CA ALA A 262 14.67 5.61 20.77
C ALA A 262 14.84 5.78 19.25
N SER A 263 15.30 6.95 18.79
CA SER A 263 15.63 7.18 17.38
C SER A 263 16.78 6.28 16.90
N HIS A 264 17.84 6.09 17.70
CA HIS A 264 18.94 5.19 17.32
C HIS A 264 18.52 3.71 17.30
N CYS A 265 17.69 3.30 18.27
CA CYS A 265 17.08 1.96 18.28
C CYS A 265 16.22 1.72 17.03
N GLN A 266 15.42 2.71 16.65
CA GLN A 266 14.60 2.68 15.43
C GLN A 266 15.48 2.55 14.17
N SER A 267 16.59 3.28 14.09
CA SER A 267 17.53 3.20 12.97
C SER A 267 18.07 1.78 12.80
N GLU A 268 18.37 1.08 13.89
CA GLU A 268 18.81 -0.32 13.85
C GLU A 268 17.71 -1.25 13.32
N MET A 269 16.47 -1.08 13.77
CA MET A 269 15.33 -1.87 13.27
C MET A 269 15.07 -1.63 11.77
N ILE A 270 15.16 -0.37 11.32
CA ILE A 270 15.01 -0.01 9.91
C ILE A 270 16.15 -0.58 9.07
N LEU A 271 17.38 -0.60 9.60
CA LEU A 271 18.53 -1.22 8.93
C LEU A 271 18.27 -2.71 8.68
N ILE A 272 17.78 -3.46 9.68
CA ILE A 272 17.43 -4.88 9.54
C ILE A 272 16.43 -5.07 8.40
N ALA A 273 15.37 -4.26 8.35
CA ALA A 273 14.37 -4.34 7.28
C ALA A 273 14.95 -4.00 5.89
N LEU A 274 15.74 -2.93 5.78
CA LEU A 274 16.33 -2.49 4.51
C LEU A 274 17.24 -3.53 3.86
N GLN A 275 17.83 -4.45 4.63
CA GLN A 275 18.67 -5.53 4.10
C GLN A 275 17.90 -6.52 3.21
N ARG A 276 16.57 -6.55 3.28
CA ARG A 276 15.69 -7.44 2.49
C ARG A 276 15.26 -6.84 1.14
N ALA A 277 15.45 -5.54 0.95
CA ALA A 277 14.86 -4.81 -0.16
C ALA A 277 15.34 -5.27 -1.55
N ASP A 278 16.61 -5.65 -1.70
CA ASP A 278 17.14 -6.14 -2.98
C ASP A 278 16.64 -7.54 -3.33
N ASP A 279 16.49 -8.43 -2.35
CA ASP A 279 15.85 -9.72 -2.54
C ASP A 279 14.39 -9.57 -2.98
N CYS A 280 13.65 -8.61 -2.41
CA CYS A 280 12.28 -8.32 -2.84
C CYS A 280 12.22 -7.89 -4.31
N LEU A 281 13.13 -7.01 -4.73
CA LEU A 281 13.23 -6.59 -6.14
C LEU A 281 13.62 -7.76 -7.05
N PHE A 282 14.51 -8.64 -6.61
CA PHE A 282 14.88 -9.84 -7.36
C PHE A 282 13.70 -10.81 -7.50
N TYR A 283 12.95 -11.05 -6.41
CA TYR A 283 11.75 -11.88 -6.44
C TYR A 283 10.75 -11.37 -7.48
N MET A 284 10.46 -10.07 -7.46
CA MET A 284 9.50 -9.45 -8.38
C MET A 284 9.91 -9.57 -9.86
N ALA A 285 11.20 -9.67 -10.17
CA ALA A 285 11.69 -9.95 -11.52
C ALA A 285 11.32 -11.35 -12.03
N GLY A 286 11.02 -12.29 -11.12
CA GLY A 286 10.60 -13.65 -11.45
C GLY A 286 9.10 -13.84 -11.71
N VAL A 287 8.29 -12.79 -11.52
CA VAL A 287 6.84 -12.82 -11.70
C VAL A 287 6.47 -12.41 -13.13
N LYS A 288 5.64 -13.22 -13.80
CA LYS A 288 5.35 -13.05 -15.24
C LYS A 288 3.98 -12.45 -15.52
N GLU A 289 2.98 -12.79 -14.72
CA GLU A 289 1.60 -12.34 -14.92
C GLU A 289 1.35 -11.01 -14.17
N GLN A 290 0.66 -10.08 -14.83
CA GLN A 290 0.55 -8.70 -14.37
C GLN A 290 -0.22 -8.56 -13.05
N SER A 291 -1.31 -9.30 -12.85
CA SER A 291 -2.06 -9.24 -11.60
C SER A 291 -1.26 -9.81 -10.42
N VAL A 292 -0.50 -10.89 -10.63
CA VAL A 292 0.41 -11.44 -9.62
C VAL A 292 1.54 -10.45 -9.33
N PHE A 293 2.09 -9.79 -10.36
CA PHE A 293 3.09 -8.74 -10.19
C PHE A 293 2.54 -7.58 -9.35
N ASN A 294 1.35 -7.07 -9.68
CA ASN A 294 0.69 -6.00 -8.91
C ASN A 294 0.47 -6.43 -7.45
N PHE A 295 0.04 -7.69 -7.24
CA PHE A 295 -0.19 -8.26 -5.92
C PHE A 295 1.06 -8.25 -5.04
N VAL A 296 2.21 -8.58 -5.60
CA VAL A 296 3.46 -8.60 -4.84
C VAL A 296 4.14 -7.22 -4.79
N ALA A 297 4.00 -6.38 -5.82
CA ALA A 297 4.72 -5.12 -5.91
C ALA A 297 4.10 -4.00 -5.08
N ILE A 298 2.77 -3.90 -5.04
CA ILE A 298 2.09 -2.82 -4.32
C ILE A 298 2.44 -2.83 -2.82
N PRO A 299 2.34 -3.96 -2.08
CA PRO A 299 2.70 -3.99 -0.66
C PRO A 299 4.16 -3.64 -0.41
N GLN A 300 5.07 -4.11 -1.27
CA GLN A 300 6.52 -3.88 -1.14
C GLN A 300 6.87 -2.40 -1.34
N SER A 301 6.26 -1.75 -2.34
CA SER A 301 6.37 -0.30 -2.55
C SER A 301 5.79 0.52 -1.40
N MET A 302 4.69 0.08 -0.79
CA MET A 302 4.15 0.71 0.42
C MET A 302 5.06 0.51 1.63
N ALA A 303 5.70 -0.65 1.75
CA ALA A 303 6.59 -0.95 2.86
C ALA A 303 7.85 -0.07 2.83
N ILE A 304 8.55 0.06 1.69
CA ILE A 304 9.71 0.97 1.60
C ILE A 304 9.33 2.44 1.85
N ALA A 305 8.14 2.87 1.42
CA ALA A 305 7.62 4.20 1.72
C ALA A 305 7.31 4.39 3.21
N THR A 306 6.83 3.33 3.87
CA THR A 306 6.55 3.34 5.31
C THR A 306 7.85 3.35 6.11
N LEU A 307 8.88 2.59 5.72
CA LEU A 307 10.20 2.65 6.34
C LEU A 307 10.78 4.06 6.27
N GLU A 308 10.66 4.73 5.14
CA GLU A 308 11.08 6.14 5.01
C GLU A 308 10.30 7.08 5.94
N LEU A 309 9.00 6.84 6.10
CA LEU A 309 8.14 7.62 7.00
C LEU A 309 8.52 7.38 8.48
N CYS A 310 8.88 6.15 8.86
CA CYS A 310 9.34 5.79 10.19
C CYS A 310 10.75 6.31 10.49
N PHE A 311 11.63 6.37 9.49
CA PHE A 311 13.05 6.69 9.69
C PHE A 311 13.28 8.11 10.23
N GLN A 312 13.97 8.18 11.36
CA GLN A 312 14.22 9.39 12.16
C GLN A 312 12.94 10.18 12.47
N ASN A 313 11.83 9.48 12.67
CA ASN A 313 10.54 10.07 12.96
C ASN A 313 10.10 9.70 14.38
N PRO A 314 10.32 10.58 15.38
CA PRO A 314 9.95 10.29 16.77
C PRO A 314 8.43 10.20 16.99
N ALA A 315 7.61 10.70 16.05
CA ALA A 315 6.16 10.67 16.20
C ALA A 315 5.58 9.24 16.28
N MET A 316 6.30 8.21 15.80
CA MET A 316 5.83 6.83 15.90
C MET A 316 5.83 6.26 17.31
N PHE A 317 6.62 6.83 18.24
CA PHE A 317 6.56 6.46 19.66
C PHE A 317 5.41 7.20 20.38
N GLU A 318 4.84 8.23 19.77
CA GLU A 318 3.76 9.03 20.34
C GLU A 318 2.38 8.59 19.81
N ARG A 319 2.31 8.10 18.57
CA ARG A 319 1.07 7.69 17.89
C ARG A 319 1.35 6.78 16.69
N ASN A 320 0.32 6.11 16.20
CA ASN A 320 0.41 5.36 14.95
C ASN A 320 0.55 6.31 13.75
N ILE A 321 1.60 6.10 12.96
CA ILE A 321 1.89 6.87 11.75
C ILE A 321 1.62 6.03 10.52
N LYS A 322 1.03 6.62 9.47
CA LYS A 322 0.69 5.92 8.23
C LYS A 322 0.96 6.84 7.04
N ILE A 323 1.35 6.25 5.92
CA ILE A 323 1.40 6.98 4.65
C ILE A 323 0.00 7.52 4.33
N THR A 324 -0.06 8.70 3.72
CA THR A 324 -1.34 9.32 3.38
C THR A 324 -2.06 8.52 2.31
N LYS A 325 -3.39 8.61 2.25
CA LYS A 325 -4.18 7.90 1.23
C LYS A 325 -3.75 8.31 -0.19
N GLY A 326 -3.40 9.58 -0.41
CA GLY A 326 -2.91 10.05 -1.70
C GLY A 326 -1.52 9.53 -2.06
N ALA A 327 -0.62 9.40 -1.09
CA ALA A 327 0.66 8.72 -1.30
C ALA A 327 0.45 7.23 -1.65
N ALA A 328 -0.43 6.54 -0.91
CA ALA A 328 -0.78 5.14 -1.17
C ALA A 328 -1.35 4.94 -2.58
N CYS A 329 -2.32 5.76 -3.02
CA CYS A 329 -2.87 5.69 -4.38
C CYS A 329 -1.79 5.95 -5.45
N GLY A 330 -0.88 6.89 -5.19
CA GLY A 330 0.24 7.16 -6.09
C GLY A 330 1.20 5.97 -6.21
N LEU A 331 1.50 5.31 -5.09
CA LEU A 331 2.31 4.09 -5.07
C LEU A 331 1.64 2.93 -5.78
N MET A 332 0.32 2.76 -5.61
CA MET A 332 -0.46 1.74 -6.32
C MET A 332 -0.36 1.97 -7.83
N MET A 333 -0.65 3.19 -8.31
CA MET A 333 -0.52 3.55 -9.74
C MET A 333 0.89 3.32 -10.32
N GLN A 334 1.94 3.54 -9.52
CA GLN A 334 3.32 3.33 -9.95
C GLN A 334 3.67 1.84 -9.98
N SER A 335 3.18 1.08 -9.00
CA SER A 335 3.56 -0.32 -8.78
C SER A 335 2.77 -1.30 -9.64
N THR A 336 1.76 -0.84 -10.39
CA THR A 336 1.00 -1.66 -11.35
C THR A 336 1.57 -1.63 -12.77
N GLN A 337 2.61 -0.83 -13.03
CA GLN A 337 3.11 -0.63 -14.39
C GLN A 337 4.10 -1.71 -14.80
N ASN A 338 5.28 -1.71 -14.20
CA ASN A 338 6.34 -2.68 -14.47
C ASN A 338 7.44 -2.59 -13.38
N LEU A 339 8.39 -3.53 -13.45
CA LEU A 339 9.50 -3.62 -12.50
C LEU A 339 10.41 -2.37 -12.50
N GLU A 340 10.62 -1.72 -13.64
CA GLU A 340 11.48 -0.53 -13.71
C GLU A 340 10.90 0.62 -12.89
N VAL A 341 9.57 0.82 -12.95
CA VAL A 341 8.88 1.84 -12.16
C VAL A 341 8.91 1.49 -10.67
N VAL A 342 8.74 0.22 -10.30
CA VAL A 342 8.89 -0.23 -8.89
C VAL A 342 10.33 -0.01 -8.40
N CYS A 343 11.33 -0.32 -9.22
CA CYS A 343 12.72 -0.02 -8.92
C CYS A 343 12.94 1.49 -8.73
N ALA A 344 12.32 2.34 -9.55
CA ALA A 344 12.38 3.79 -9.38
C ALA A 344 11.74 4.25 -8.06
N VAL A 345 10.66 3.60 -7.61
CA VAL A 345 10.05 3.82 -6.29
C VAL A 345 11.02 3.45 -5.17
N PHE A 346 11.61 2.26 -5.22
CA PHE A 346 12.61 1.81 -4.23
C PHE A 346 13.82 2.74 -4.19
N ARG A 347 14.38 3.11 -5.35
CA ARG A 347 15.48 4.09 -5.47
C ARG A 347 15.10 5.44 -4.86
N ARG A 348 13.89 5.95 -5.13
CA ARG A 348 13.40 7.21 -4.57
C ARG A 348 13.39 7.17 -3.04
N TYR A 349 12.81 6.13 -2.44
CA TYR A 349 12.72 6.05 -0.98
C TYR A 349 14.06 5.72 -0.32
N ALA A 350 14.92 4.90 -0.93
CA ALA A 350 16.29 4.71 -0.48
C ALA A 350 17.06 6.04 -0.43
N ARG A 351 16.91 6.89 -1.46
CA ARG A 351 17.52 8.24 -1.46
C ARG A 351 16.93 9.17 -0.41
N LEU A 352 15.63 9.09 -0.14
CA LEU A 352 14.98 9.88 0.91
C LEU A 352 15.48 9.46 2.30
N ILE A 353 15.58 8.15 2.55
CA ILE A 353 16.19 7.61 3.78
C ILE A 353 17.64 8.08 3.89
N HIS A 354 18.45 7.90 2.85
CA HIS A 354 19.83 8.35 2.84
C HIS A 354 19.98 9.86 3.09
N LYS A 355 19.07 10.68 2.56
CA LYS A 355 19.05 12.13 2.80
C LYS A 355 18.67 12.50 4.23
N LYS A 356 17.76 11.75 4.86
CA LYS A 356 17.43 11.91 6.28
C LYS A 356 18.55 11.42 7.20
N ASN A 357 19.40 10.51 6.71
CA ASN A 357 20.43 9.89 7.51
C ASN A 357 21.38 10.93 8.13
N SER A 358 21.73 10.75 9.39
CA SER A 358 22.48 11.74 10.18
C SER A 358 23.82 11.16 10.59
N PRO A 359 24.95 11.86 10.41
CA PRO A 359 26.27 11.40 10.87
C PRO A 359 26.37 11.18 12.39
N ARG A 360 25.38 11.63 13.17
CA ARG A 360 25.30 11.39 14.62
C ARG A 360 24.69 10.03 14.96
N ASP A 361 23.98 9.43 14.01
CA ASP A 361 23.36 8.13 14.20
C ASP A 361 24.45 7.04 14.22
N PRO A 362 24.46 6.13 15.22
CA PRO A 362 25.46 5.06 15.28
C PRO A 362 25.43 4.14 14.06
N HIS A 363 24.29 4.03 13.37
CA HIS A 363 24.10 3.19 12.18
C HIS A 363 24.24 3.96 10.87
N PHE A 364 24.77 5.19 10.89
CA PHE A 364 24.90 6.05 9.71
C PHE A 364 25.55 5.35 8.52
N LEU A 365 26.68 4.67 8.75
CA LEU A 365 27.44 3.99 7.68
C LEU A 365 26.66 2.81 7.12
N ASP A 366 26.12 1.95 7.98
CA ASP A 366 25.42 0.73 7.57
C ASP A 366 24.13 1.03 6.83
N ILE A 367 23.37 2.04 7.26
CA ILE A 367 22.17 2.50 6.54
C ILE A 367 22.54 3.07 5.16
N SER A 368 23.65 3.82 5.08
CA SER A 368 24.14 4.33 3.80
C SER A 368 24.57 3.21 2.85
N ILE A 369 25.20 2.16 3.39
CA ILE A 369 25.56 0.95 2.64
C ILE A 369 24.31 0.22 2.17
N ALA A 370 23.31 0.01 3.03
CA ALA A 370 22.05 -0.64 2.68
C ALA A 370 21.31 0.12 1.56
N CYS A 371 21.18 1.44 1.66
CA CYS A 371 20.61 2.28 0.60
C CYS A 371 21.42 2.15 -0.71
N GLY A 372 22.75 2.17 -0.62
CA GLY A 372 23.64 1.99 -1.77
C GLY A 372 23.53 0.60 -2.41
N LYS A 373 23.29 -0.46 -1.63
CA LYS A 373 23.05 -1.82 -2.11
C LYS A 373 21.78 -1.88 -2.97
N ILE A 374 20.69 -1.24 -2.54
CA ILE A 374 19.45 -1.12 -3.32
C ILE A 374 19.73 -0.41 -4.66
N GLU A 375 20.41 0.73 -4.63
CA GLU A 375 20.73 1.46 -5.88
C GLU A 375 21.62 0.63 -6.81
N ARG A 376 22.66 -0.02 -6.28
CA ARG A 376 23.56 -0.87 -7.06
C ARG A 376 22.84 -2.06 -7.67
N PHE A 377 21.93 -2.68 -6.92
CA PHE A 377 21.09 -3.77 -7.42
C PHE A 377 20.23 -3.29 -8.58
N ILE A 378 19.56 -2.14 -8.44
CA ILE A 378 18.74 -1.58 -9.51
C ILE A 378 19.58 -1.25 -10.75
N GLU A 379 20.76 -0.65 -10.61
CA GLU A 379 21.68 -0.40 -11.73
C GLU A 379 22.16 -1.68 -12.41
N SER A 380 22.18 -2.82 -11.70
CA SER A 380 22.54 -4.12 -12.31
C SER A 380 21.44 -4.69 -13.20
N ILE A 381 20.17 -4.40 -12.90
CA ILE A 381 19.01 -4.84 -13.70
C ILE A 381 18.68 -3.83 -14.81
N PHE A 382 18.75 -2.54 -14.48
CA PHE A 382 18.45 -1.41 -15.38
C PHE A 382 19.64 -0.45 -15.41
N PRO A 383 20.72 -0.77 -16.18
CA PRO A 383 21.91 0.05 -16.22
C PRO A 383 21.63 1.45 -16.79
N SER A 384 22.01 2.49 -16.06
CA SER A 384 21.99 3.84 -16.59
C SER A 384 22.99 3.98 -17.75
N GLN A 385 22.49 4.45 -18.91
CA GLN A 385 23.36 4.80 -20.02
C GLN A 385 24.04 6.14 -19.74
N THR A 386 25.27 6.08 -19.24
CA THR A 386 26.16 7.24 -19.11
C THR A 386 27.29 7.09 -20.12
N ALA A 387 27.90 8.21 -20.55
CA ALA A 387 29.02 8.19 -21.50
C ALA A 387 30.22 7.31 -21.07
N LYS A 388 30.26 6.85 -19.81
CA LYS A 388 31.26 5.93 -19.24
C LYS A 388 30.88 4.44 -19.33
N SER A 389 29.61 4.07 -19.55
CA SER A 389 29.16 2.67 -19.61
C SER A 389 29.09 2.08 -21.03
N LEU A 390 29.42 2.88 -22.05
CA LEU A 390 29.56 2.42 -23.44
C LEU A 390 30.94 1.73 -23.63
N PRO A 391 31.01 0.54 -24.24
CA PRO A 391 32.30 -0.07 -24.58
C PRO A 391 33.08 0.83 -25.55
N ALA A 392 34.37 1.03 -25.30
CA ALA A 392 35.24 1.74 -26.25
C ALA A 392 35.35 0.92 -27.54
N GLY A 393 35.03 1.55 -28.68
CA GLY A 393 35.16 0.92 -29.99
C GLY A 393 36.62 0.93 -30.47
N THR A 394 37.04 -0.13 -31.15
CA THR A 394 38.29 -0.17 -31.91
C THR A 394 38.01 0.06 -33.39
N ASN A 395 38.72 1.00 -34.01
CA ASN A 395 38.61 1.23 -35.45
C ASN A 395 39.37 0.14 -36.26
N ALA A 396 39.21 0.13 -37.59
CA ALA A 396 39.78 -0.87 -38.50
C ALA A 396 41.34 -0.95 -38.48
N ASN A 397 42.01 0.00 -37.84
CA ASN A 397 43.47 0.03 -37.66
C ASN A 397 43.92 -0.32 -36.23
N GLY A 398 43.01 -0.80 -35.36
CA GLY A 398 43.33 -1.29 -34.02
C GLY A 398 43.57 -0.20 -32.96
N ALA A 399 43.24 1.07 -33.24
CA ALA A 399 43.34 2.14 -32.24
C ALA A 399 42.07 2.20 -31.38
N VAL A 400 42.26 2.32 -30.05
CA VAL A 400 41.18 2.55 -29.09
C VAL A 400 40.65 3.97 -29.29
N VAL A 401 39.41 4.09 -29.73
CA VAL A 401 38.74 5.38 -29.92
C VAL A 401 37.77 5.58 -28.75
N PRO A 402 37.66 6.78 -28.15
CA PRO A 402 36.58 7.08 -27.21
C PRO A 402 35.25 6.71 -27.86
N ALA A 403 34.29 6.20 -27.09
CA ALA A 403 33.00 5.73 -27.59
C ALA A 403 32.30 6.81 -28.43
N VAL A 404 32.50 6.75 -29.75
CA VAL A 404 31.66 7.42 -30.73
C VAL A 404 30.68 6.35 -31.18
N ALA A 405 29.38 6.63 -31.00
CA ALA A 405 28.29 5.72 -31.30
C ALA A 405 28.53 4.95 -32.61
N ALA A 406 28.56 3.61 -32.51
CA ALA A 406 28.62 2.73 -33.68
C ALA A 406 27.29 2.80 -34.46
N PRO A 407 27.31 2.53 -35.78
CA PRO A 407 26.42 3.16 -36.75
C PRO A 407 25.03 2.55 -36.70
N GLY A 408 24.07 3.34 -36.24
CA GLY A 408 22.65 2.94 -36.15
C GLY A 408 21.78 3.88 -35.30
N GLN A 409 22.38 4.69 -34.43
CA GLN A 409 21.72 5.81 -33.77
C GLN A 409 22.49 7.10 -34.09
N LYS A 410 21.84 8.01 -34.82
CA LYS A 410 22.36 9.37 -35.01
C LYS A 410 22.40 10.05 -33.65
N ALA A 411 23.58 10.53 -33.24
CA ALA A 411 23.66 11.57 -32.22
C ALA A 411 22.77 12.73 -32.70
N LEU A 412 21.84 13.20 -31.85
CA LEU A 412 21.03 14.37 -32.21
C LEU A 412 22.00 15.52 -32.49
N THR A 413 21.99 15.99 -33.73
CA THR A 413 22.78 17.16 -34.12
C THR A 413 22.36 18.36 -33.29
N SER A 414 23.20 19.40 -33.17
CA SER A 414 22.85 20.65 -32.47
C SER A 414 21.55 21.29 -32.99
N GLU A 415 21.13 20.98 -34.22
CA GLU A 415 19.82 21.36 -34.78
C GLU A 415 18.65 20.51 -34.23
N GLU A 416 18.91 19.26 -33.88
CA GLU A 416 17.94 18.27 -33.42
C GLU A 416 17.68 18.41 -31.90
N GLU A 417 18.68 18.76 -31.11
CA GLU A 417 18.50 19.25 -29.72
C GLU A 417 17.79 20.62 -29.67
N ALA A 418 18.08 21.50 -30.64
CA ALA A 418 17.38 22.76 -30.78
C ALA A 418 15.90 22.52 -31.13
N LYS A 419 15.59 21.59 -32.05
CA LYS A 419 14.22 21.14 -32.33
C LYS A 419 13.52 20.58 -31.11
N LYS A 420 14.18 19.74 -30.30
CA LYS A 420 13.56 19.18 -29.09
C LYS A 420 13.28 20.22 -28.02
N LYS A 421 14.18 21.20 -27.83
CA LYS A 421 13.91 22.39 -27.00
C LYS A 421 12.80 23.25 -27.58
N GLN A 422 12.71 23.35 -28.89
CA GLN A 422 11.66 24.11 -29.59
C GLN A 422 10.31 23.40 -29.43
N GLU A 423 10.24 22.08 -29.58
CA GLU A 423 9.07 21.23 -29.31
C GLU A 423 8.65 21.27 -27.84
N GLU A 424 9.59 21.26 -26.89
CA GLU A 424 9.29 21.45 -25.45
C GLU A 424 8.78 22.86 -25.14
N THR A 425 9.25 23.87 -25.88
CA THR A 425 8.80 25.26 -25.74
C THR A 425 7.41 25.44 -26.38
N GLU A 426 7.18 24.83 -27.54
CA GLU A 426 5.87 24.75 -28.19
C GLU A 426 4.87 23.99 -27.33
N ALA A 427 5.23 22.83 -26.75
CA ALA A 427 4.38 22.10 -25.83
C ALA A 427 4.01 22.90 -24.56
N LYS A 428 4.93 23.74 -24.06
CA LYS A 428 4.62 24.69 -22.96
C LYS A 428 3.63 25.75 -23.42
N TRP A 429 3.81 26.32 -24.61
CA TRP A 429 2.87 27.29 -25.16
C TRP A 429 1.51 26.68 -25.48
N ASP A 430 1.44 25.46 -25.99
CA ASP A 430 0.20 24.70 -26.20
C ASP A 430 -0.52 24.44 -24.88
N MET A 431 0.21 24.11 -23.82
CA MET A 431 -0.36 24.01 -22.47
C MET A 431 -0.91 25.36 -21.99
N TYR A 432 -0.20 26.47 -22.23
CA TYR A 432 -0.70 27.82 -21.92
C TYR A 432 -1.93 28.19 -22.75
N TYR A 433 -1.96 27.89 -24.05
CA TYR A 433 -3.11 28.13 -24.92
C TYR A 433 -4.32 27.27 -24.52
N MET A 434 -4.11 25.99 -24.17
CA MET A 434 -5.18 25.16 -23.61
C MET A 434 -5.72 25.74 -22.30
N MET A 435 -4.85 26.17 -21.37
CA MET A 435 -5.32 26.81 -20.14
C MET A 435 -6.08 28.09 -20.45
N LEU A 436 -5.59 28.94 -21.35
CA LEU A 436 -6.25 30.20 -21.72
C LEU A 436 -7.59 29.94 -22.44
N ALA A 437 -7.69 28.89 -23.27
CA ALA A 437 -8.93 28.46 -23.90
C ALA A 437 -9.95 27.92 -22.87
N VAL A 438 -9.50 27.12 -21.89
CA VAL A 438 -10.35 26.60 -20.81
C VAL A 438 -10.84 27.72 -19.89
N PHE A 439 -9.95 28.61 -19.43
CA PHE A 439 -10.35 29.76 -18.61
C PHE A 439 -11.20 30.76 -19.40
N GLY A 440 -10.90 30.96 -20.69
CA GLY A 440 -11.69 31.80 -21.59
C GLY A 440 -13.10 31.27 -21.82
N THR A 441 -13.25 29.97 -22.05
CA THR A 441 -14.57 29.32 -22.22
C THR A 441 -15.35 29.30 -20.91
N LEU A 442 -14.72 28.97 -19.77
CA LEU A 442 -15.37 29.06 -18.45
C LEU A 442 -15.80 30.50 -18.13
N GLY A 443 -14.98 31.49 -18.47
CA GLY A 443 -15.30 32.91 -18.35
C GLY A 443 -16.49 33.31 -19.23
N LEU A 444 -16.50 32.90 -20.50
CA LEU A 444 -17.59 33.17 -21.44
C LEU A 444 -18.91 32.53 -20.95
N ILE A 445 -18.87 31.27 -20.52
CA ILE A 445 -20.04 30.56 -19.96
C ILE A 445 -20.54 31.30 -18.72
N SER A 446 -19.65 31.71 -17.82
CA SER A 446 -20.02 32.45 -16.61
C SER A 446 -20.65 33.80 -16.93
N CYS A 447 -20.09 34.55 -17.88
CA CYS A 447 -20.65 35.82 -18.35
C CYS A 447 -22.01 35.64 -19.03
N LEU A 448 -22.19 34.59 -19.84
CA LEU A 448 -23.48 34.27 -20.46
C LEU A 448 -24.51 33.89 -19.40
N MET A 449 -24.14 33.07 -18.40
CA MET A 449 -25.02 32.70 -17.29
C MET A 449 -25.44 33.93 -16.47
N ILE A 450 -24.50 34.83 -16.17
CA ILE A 450 -24.79 36.09 -15.46
C ILE A 450 -25.68 37.01 -16.31
N GLY A 451 -25.42 37.11 -17.62
CA GLY A 451 -26.20 37.93 -18.55
C GLY A 451 -27.64 37.42 -18.71
N VAL A 452 -27.82 36.10 -18.82
CA VAL A 452 -29.16 35.47 -18.84
C VAL A 452 -29.88 35.70 -17.52
N ALA A 453 -29.20 35.54 -16.38
CA ALA A 453 -29.79 35.84 -15.07
C ALA A 453 -30.19 37.32 -14.94
N TRP A 454 -29.38 38.24 -15.47
CA TRP A 454 -29.71 39.68 -15.49
C TRP A 454 -30.93 39.99 -16.36
N LEU A 455 -31.00 39.43 -17.57
CA LEU A 455 -32.16 39.56 -18.46
C LEU A 455 -33.44 38.93 -17.87
N ALA A 456 -33.29 37.88 -17.07
CA ALA A 456 -34.38 37.26 -16.31
C ALA A 456 -34.75 38.01 -15.02
N GLY A 457 -34.16 39.19 -14.77
CA GLY A 457 -34.53 40.08 -13.66
C GLY A 457 -33.80 39.84 -12.35
N ALA A 458 -32.64 39.16 -12.37
CA ALA A 458 -31.83 38.94 -11.16
C ALA A 458 -31.30 40.27 -10.60
N ARG A 459 -31.59 40.51 -9.30
CA ARG A 459 -31.19 41.71 -8.55
C ARG A 459 -29.81 41.54 -7.92
N PHE A 460 -28.76 41.77 -8.70
CA PHE A 460 -27.36 41.64 -8.25
C PHE A 460 -26.94 42.66 -7.19
N ASP A 461 -27.68 43.75 -7.03
CA ASP A 461 -27.57 44.76 -5.98
C ASP A 461 -27.82 44.18 -4.57
N LEU A 462 -28.80 43.28 -4.44
CA LEU A 462 -29.08 42.55 -3.20
C LEU A 462 -28.03 41.46 -2.92
N ALA A 463 -27.52 40.80 -3.96
CA ALA A 463 -26.49 39.77 -3.82
C ALA A 463 -25.13 40.35 -3.38
N LEU A 464 -24.74 41.48 -3.96
CA LEU A 464 -23.49 42.19 -3.62
C LEU A 464 -23.54 42.87 -2.25
N SER A 465 -24.71 43.39 -1.83
CA SER A 465 -24.88 43.91 -0.47
C SER A 465 -24.88 42.79 0.58
N GLY A 466 -25.45 41.62 0.28
CA GLY A 466 -25.37 40.42 1.14
C GLY A 466 -23.95 39.89 1.34
N LEU A 467 -23.12 39.91 0.28
CA LEU A 467 -21.70 39.52 0.34
C LEU A 467 -20.85 40.51 1.15
N LYS A 468 -21.09 41.82 1.04
CA LYS A 468 -20.41 42.83 1.89
C LYS A 468 -20.82 42.75 3.37
N GLY A 469 -21.99 42.18 3.67
CA GLY A 469 -22.47 41.89 5.02
C GLY A 469 -21.99 40.55 5.61
N GLY A 470 -21.18 39.77 4.89
CA GLY A 470 -20.62 38.49 5.37
C GLY A 470 -21.51 37.26 5.18
N ASN A 471 -22.63 37.35 4.45
CA ASN A 471 -23.50 36.20 4.17
C ASN A 471 -23.11 35.53 2.84
N PHE A 472 -22.30 34.47 2.92
CA PHE A 472 -21.83 33.70 1.76
C PHE A 472 -22.76 32.54 1.36
N PHE A 473 -23.79 32.24 2.16
CA PHE A 473 -24.83 31.26 1.85
C PHE A 473 -26.22 31.85 2.14
N PRO A 474 -27.27 31.50 1.38
CA PRO A 474 -28.61 32.01 1.64
C PRO A 474 -29.12 31.50 2.98
N ASN A 475 -29.64 32.41 3.81
CA ASN A 475 -30.24 32.07 5.09
C ASN A 475 -31.51 31.22 4.84
N LYS A 476 -31.58 30.02 5.42
CA LYS A 476 -32.79 29.18 5.40
C LYS A 476 -33.81 29.74 6.40
N GLY A 477 -34.38 30.90 6.08
CA GLY A 477 -35.41 31.54 6.89
C GLY A 477 -35.99 32.71 6.11
N GLU A 478 -37.27 32.58 5.76
CA GLU A 478 -38.13 33.59 5.13
C GLU A 478 -37.92 33.82 3.61
N LEU A 479 -38.66 33.05 2.82
CA LEU A 479 -38.98 33.41 1.43
C LEU A 479 -39.93 34.63 1.43
N PRO A 480 -39.67 35.70 0.67
CA PRO A 480 -40.61 36.80 0.50
C PRO A 480 -41.92 36.31 -0.13
N SER A 481 -43.07 36.84 0.31
CA SER A 481 -44.42 36.35 -0.07
C SER A 481 -44.72 36.37 -1.58
N ALA A 482 -43.92 37.07 -2.38
CA ALA A 482 -44.00 37.04 -3.84
C ALA A 482 -43.52 35.71 -4.47
N ALA A 483 -42.70 34.92 -3.78
CA ALA A 483 -42.20 33.64 -4.27
C ALA A 483 -43.19 32.47 -4.03
N GLN A 484 -44.11 32.60 -3.06
CA GLN A 484 -45.14 31.60 -2.79
C GLN A 484 -46.22 31.54 -3.89
N SER A 485 -46.48 32.64 -4.60
CA SER A 485 -47.53 32.67 -5.65
C SER A 485 -47.10 32.06 -6.99
N VAL A 486 -45.81 31.81 -7.19
CA VAL A 486 -45.28 31.16 -8.40
C VAL A 486 -45.16 29.65 -8.19
N ALA A 487 -44.81 29.20 -6.98
CA ALA A 487 -44.78 27.79 -6.61
C ALA A 487 -46.17 27.14 -6.68
N SER A 488 -47.23 27.83 -6.21
CA SER A 488 -48.60 27.28 -6.26
C SER A 488 -49.18 27.18 -7.67
N LYS A 489 -48.72 28.00 -8.63
CA LYS A 489 -49.11 27.92 -10.04
C LYS A 489 -48.41 26.79 -10.80
N PHE A 490 -47.27 26.30 -10.31
CA PHE A 490 -46.53 25.20 -10.92
C PHE A 490 -47.05 23.84 -10.43
N GLU A 491 -47.42 23.73 -9.14
CA GLU A 491 -48.03 22.50 -8.59
C GLU A 491 -49.42 22.19 -9.19
N SER A 492 -50.21 23.20 -9.54
CA SER A 492 -51.53 22.97 -10.16
C SER A 492 -51.46 22.52 -11.62
N ALA A 493 -50.32 22.68 -12.29
CA ALA A 493 -50.12 22.29 -13.70
C ALA A 493 -49.54 20.87 -13.86
N VAL A 494 -48.89 20.33 -12.82
CA VAL A 494 -48.25 19.00 -12.86
C VAL A 494 -49.21 17.87 -12.41
N HIS A 495 -50.32 18.20 -11.72
CA HIS A 495 -51.32 17.22 -11.29
C HIS A 495 -52.53 17.04 -12.22
N SER A 496 -52.57 17.68 -13.41
CA SER A 496 -53.67 17.49 -14.37
C SER A 496 -53.32 16.69 -15.63
N GLU A 497 -52.12 16.11 -15.73
CA GLU A 497 -51.77 15.11 -16.75
C GLU A 497 -50.93 13.99 -16.11
N LEU A 498 -51.58 13.19 -15.26
CA LEU A 498 -51.30 11.75 -15.01
C LEU A 498 -52.43 11.14 -14.17
#